data_AF-A0A4R5IKB1-F1
#
_entry.id   AF-A0A4R5IKB1-F1
#
_cell.length_a   1.000
_cell.length_b   1.000
_cell.length_c   1.000
_cell.angle_alpha   90.00
_cell.angle_beta   90.00
_cell.angle_gamma   90.00
#
_symmetry.space_group_name_H-M   'P 1'
#
loop_
_entity.id
_entity.type
_entity.pdbx_description
1 polymer ?
#
loop_
_entity_poly.entity_id
_entity_poly.type
_entity_poly.pdbx_seq_one_letter_code
_entity_poly.pdbx_strand_id
1 'polypeptide(L)'
;MTTIPTLEAAWGTLHAHLRAQSFDTIKDIVGLGGVNLYAPALAQLVQKQQNGATKGQLMAAIEGELGRMMPEQRRHSVVLVAEELLRRVPELQPALADDLRRHGWGLADNRLIPLELFDPAELGALPEIPRADLVKAAQRFRDGDLGGAISAACGAVDSAVALVYRQHGLGDPNKASFQEGCNVALGAVANFDAPLRALGWDDGTLKPFLQNFKGALNQGAYVMQVLRSKMGDVHGTKPILKPLVFDALKWAELFVRTLTVH
;
A
#
# COMPACT_ATOMS: atom_id res chain seq x y z
N MET A 1 -17.57 8.86 -4.96
CA MET A 1 -17.20 7.43 -5.11
C MET A 1 -15.87 7.39 -5.83
N THR A 2 -14.77 7.26 -5.11
CA THR A 2 -13.45 6.99 -5.70
C THR A 2 -13.48 5.58 -6.25
N THR A 3 -13.38 5.46 -7.57
CA THR A 3 -13.30 4.17 -8.27
C THR A 3 -11.91 3.61 -8.06
N ILE A 4 -11.83 2.51 -7.31
CA ILE A 4 -10.61 1.70 -7.21
C ILE A 4 -10.14 1.41 -8.64
N PRO A 5 -8.84 1.58 -8.94
CA PRO A 5 -8.31 1.31 -10.26
C PRO A 5 -8.68 -0.09 -10.76
N THR A 6 -9.08 -0.20 -12.03
CA THR A 6 -9.68 -1.45 -12.52
C THR A 6 -8.63 -2.55 -12.61
N LEU A 7 -8.99 -3.71 -12.07
CA LEU A 7 -8.16 -4.91 -12.10
C LEU A 7 -7.81 -5.34 -13.53
N GLU A 8 -8.74 -5.12 -14.45
CA GLU A 8 -8.61 -5.45 -15.87
C GLU A 8 -7.47 -4.67 -16.53
N ALA A 9 -7.29 -3.40 -16.14
CA ALA A 9 -6.21 -2.56 -16.65
C ALA A 9 -4.83 -2.99 -16.09
N ALA A 10 -4.77 -3.38 -14.81
CA ALA A 10 -3.58 -4.00 -14.25
C ALA A 10 -3.23 -5.31 -14.98
N TRP A 11 -4.21 -6.19 -15.21
CA TRP A 11 -3.99 -7.43 -15.95
C TRP A 11 -3.51 -7.18 -17.38
N GLY A 12 -4.10 -6.23 -18.11
CA GLY A 12 -3.66 -5.90 -19.47
C GLY A 12 -2.19 -5.47 -19.52
N THR A 13 -1.74 -4.72 -18.51
CA THR A 13 -0.33 -4.33 -18.36
C THR A 13 0.56 -5.55 -18.09
N LEU A 14 0.19 -6.38 -17.11
CA LEU A 14 0.93 -7.60 -16.78
C LEU A 14 1.00 -8.58 -17.96
N HIS A 15 -0.09 -8.71 -18.72
CA HIS A 15 -0.16 -9.56 -19.90
C HIS A 15 0.93 -9.19 -20.91
N ALA A 16 1.15 -7.89 -21.16
CA ALA A 16 2.20 -7.43 -22.09
C ALA A 16 3.60 -7.85 -21.63
N HIS A 17 3.92 -7.64 -20.36
CA HIS A 17 5.22 -7.98 -19.77
C HIS A 17 5.43 -9.50 -19.61
N LEU A 18 4.37 -10.26 -19.28
CA LEU A 18 4.39 -11.72 -19.23
C LEU A 18 4.67 -12.34 -20.59
N ARG A 19 4.08 -11.80 -21.67
CA ARG A 19 4.26 -12.34 -23.02
C ARG A 19 5.72 -12.30 -23.50
N ALA A 20 6.51 -11.37 -22.96
CA ALA A 20 7.95 -11.29 -23.21
C ALA A 20 8.74 -12.44 -22.55
N GLN A 21 8.21 -13.04 -21.47
CA GLN A 21 8.84 -14.12 -20.72
C GLN A 21 8.76 -15.47 -21.45
N SER A 22 9.61 -16.43 -21.06
CA SER A 22 9.57 -17.79 -21.62
C SER A 22 8.25 -18.50 -21.29
N PHE A 23 7.86 -19.52 -22.06
CA PHE A 23 6.61 -20.25 -21.86
C PHE A 23 6.52 -20.88 -20.47
N ASP A 24 7.62 -21.49 -20.01
CA ASP A 24 7.70 -22.10 -18.68
C ASP A 24 7.69 -21.05 -17.58
N THR A 25 8.42 -19.93 -17.78
CA THR A 25 8.40 -18.80 -16.84
C THR A 25 6.99 -18.23 -16.66
N ILE A 26 6.21 -18.10 -17.74
CA ILE A 26 4.82 -17.66 -17.65
C ILE A 26 4.01 -18.62 -16.79
N LYS A 27 4.09 -19.93 -17.06
CA LYS A 27 3.34 -20.96 -16.31
C LYS A 27 3.70 -20.95 -14.82
N ASP A 28 4.98 -20.83 -14.50
CA ASP A 28 5.47 -20.72 -13.13
C ASP A 28 4.89 -19.49 -12.42
N ILE A 29 4.99 -18.31 -13.04
CA ILE A 29 4.53 -17.05 -12.44
C ILE A 29 3.02 -17.12 -12.18
N VAL A 30 2.22 -17.52 -13.17
CA VAL A 30 0.77 -17.55 -13.03
C VAL A 30 0.28 -18.67 -12.12
N GLY A 31 0.99 -19.80 -12.09
CA GLY A 31 0.71 -20.90 -11.15
C GLY A 31 0.92 -20.49 -9.70
N LEU A 32 2.05 -19.80 -9.40
CA LEU A 32 2.28 -19.21 -8.08
C LEU A 32 1.31 -18.06 -7.77
N GLY A 33 0.83 -17.38 -8.81
CA GLY A 33 -0.27 -16.43 -8.74
C GLY A 33 -1.65 -17.04 -8.56
N GLY A 34 -1.79 -18.36 -8.35
CA GLY A 34 -3.07 -19.00 -8.06
C GLY A 34 -3.91 -19.39 -9.29
N VAL A 35 -3.37 -19.28 -10.51
CA VAL A 35 -4.02 -19.82 -11.70
C VAL A 35 -3.95 -21.35 -11.70
N ASN A 36 -5.09 -22.00 -11.93
CA ASN A 36 -5.18 -23.45 -11.93
C ASN A 36 -4.51 -24.07 -13.17
N LEU A 37 -3.23 -24.42 -13.06
CA LEU A 37 -2.48 -25.05 -14.15
C LEU A 37 -2.98 -26.46 -14.52
N TYR A 38 -3.78 -27.10 -13.67
CA TYR A 38 -4.38 -28.41 -13.93
C TYR A 38 -5.68 -28.30 -14.73
N ALA A 39 -6.18 -27.09 -15.01
CA ALA A 39 -7.33 -26.90 -15.87
C ALA A 39 -7.06 -27.52 -17.26
N PRO A 40 -8.02 -28.26 -17.85
CA PRO A 40 -7.81 -28.94 -19.12
C PRO A 40 -7.29 -28.03 -20.24
N ALA A 41 -7.71 -26.76 -20.24
CA ALA A 41 -7.27 -25.75 -21.20
C ALA A 41 -5.78 -25.40 -21.09
N LEU A 42 -5.16 -25.53 -19.90
CA LEU A 42 -3.76 -25.22 -19.61
C LEU A 42 -2.87 -26.46 -19.51
N ALA A 43 -3.37 -27.54 -18.93
CA ALA A 43 -2.60 -28.75 -18.66
C ALA A 43 -2.02 -29.39 -19.94
N GLN A 44 -2.78 -29.33 -21.04
CA GLN A 44 -2.37 -29.86 -22.34
C GLN A 44 -1.39 -28.95 -23.10
N LEU A 45 -1.18 -27.70 -22.66
CA LEU A 45 -0.33 -26.75 -23.36
C LEU A 45 1.13 -26.97 -22.99
N VAL A 46 1.87 -27.50 -23.97
CA VAL A 46 3.31 -27.74 -23.91
C VAL A 46 3.97 -27.09 -25.12
N GLN A 47 5.03 -26.31 -24.89
CA GLN A 47 5.83 -25.74 -25.97
C GLN A 47 6.74 -26.83 -26.57
N LYS A 48 6.72 -26.98 -27.91
CA LYS A 48 7.54 -27.94 -28.67
C LYS A 48 8.07 -27.27 -29.93
N GLN A 49 9.19 -27.77 -30.46
CA GLN A 49 9.80 -27.23 -31.71
C GLN A 49 8.89 -27.39 -32.94
N GLN A 50 8.06 -28.43 -32.97
CA GLN A 50 7.03 -28.64 -34.01
C GLN A 50 5.70 -29.01 -33.34
N ASN A 51 4.59 -28.46 -33.86
CA ASN A 51 3.23 -28.68 -33.37
C ASN A 51 3.03 -28.43 -31.86
N GLY A 52 3.80 -27.51 -31.27
CA GLY A 52 3.66 -27.08 -29.88
C GLY A 52 2.64 -25.96 -29.71
N ALA A 53 2.17 -25.76 -28.48
CA ALA A 53 1.33 -24.62 -28.15
C ALA A 53 2.12 -23.30 -28.28
N THR A 54 1.47 -22.27 -28.82
CA THR A 54 2.03 -20.92 -28.91
C THR A 54 1.86 -20.17 -27.59
N LYS A 55 2.70 -19.16 -27.34
CA LYS A 55 2.50 -18.24 -26.20
C LYS A 55 1.13 -17.56 -26.24
N GLY A 56 0.61 -17.24 -27.43
CA GLY A 56 -0.73 -16.67 -27.58
C GLY A 56 -1.84 -17.61 -27.06
N GLN A 57 -1.74 -18.91 -27.36
CA GLN A 57 -2.67 -19.91 -26.84
C GLN A 57 -2.54 -20.07 -25.32
N LEU A 58 -1.33 -20.01 -24.78
CA LEU A 58 -1.10 -20.02 -23.33
C LEU A 58 -1.77 -18.81 -22.66
N MET A 59 -1.53 -17.60 -23.15
CA MET A 59 -2.12 -16.38 -22.58
C MET A 59 -3.65 -16.40 -22.63
N ALA A 60 -4.23 -16.81 -23.76
CA ALA A 60 -5.70 -16.91 -23.90
C ALA A 60 -6.30 -17.96 -22.92
N ALA A 61 -5.60 -19.07 -22.67
CA ALA A 61 -6.03 -20.05 -21.70
C ALA A 61 -5.95 -19.52 -20.26
N ILE A 62 -4.90 -18.75 -19.93
CA ILE A 62 -4.77 -18.08 -18.62
C ILE A 62 -5.89 -17.07 -18.41
N GLU A 63 -6.20 -16.25 -19.41
CA GLU A 63 -7.32 -15.30 -19.37
C GLU A 63 -8.66 -16.00 -19.15
N GLY A 64 -8.85 -17.15 -19.81
CA GLY A 64 -10.03 -18.00 -19.60
C GLY A 64 -10.15 -18.48 -18.15
N GLU A 65 -9.06 -18.92 -17.53
CA GLU A 65 -9.06 -19.33 -16.11
C GLU A 65 -9.32 -18.14 -15.18
N LEU A 66 -8.66 -17.00 -15.39
CA LEU A 66 -8.90 -15.78 -14.61
C LEU A 66 -10.36 -15.32 -14.71
N GLY A 67 -10.95 -15.41 -15.92
CA GLY A 67 -12.35 -15.07 -16.16
C GLY A 67 -13.35 -15.95 -15.42
N ARG A 68 -12.98 -17.20 -15.09
CA ARG A 68 -13.80 -18.14 -14.31
C ARG A 68 -13.69 -17.93 -12.80
N MET A 69 -12.64 -17.25 -12.32
CA MET A 69 -12.47 -16.97 -10.89
C MET A 69 -13.52 -16.01 -10.38
N MET A 70 -13.90 -16.17 -9.11
CA MET A 70 -14.68 -15.16 -8.39
C MET A 70 -13.93 -13.83 -8.36
N PRO A 71 -14.62 -12.67 -8.31
CA PRO A 71 -13.97 -11.36 -8.37
C PRO A 71 -12.81 -11.16 -7.40
N GLU A 72 -12.97 -11.58 -6.13
CA GLU A 72 -11.92 -11.47 -5.11
C GLU A 72 -10.73 -12.39 -5.39
N GLN A 73 -10.98 -13.62 -5.83
CA GLN A 73 -9.93 -14.57 -6.22
C GLN A 73 -9.15 -14.04 -7.43
N ARG A 74 -9.85 -13.57 -8.45
CA ARG A 74 -9.25 -12.97 -9.65
C ARG A 74 -8.36 -11.79 -9.26
N ARG A 75 -8.85 -10.94 -8.37
CA ARG A 75 -8.10 -9.79 -7.85
C ARG A 75 -6.81 -10.22 -7.20
N HIS A 76 -6.90 -11.17 -6.27
CA HIS A 76 -5.75 -11.70 -5.58
C HIS A 76 -4.74 -12.33 -6.54
N SER A 77 -5.22 -13.08 -7.54
CA SER A 77 -4.35 -13.73 -8.52
C SER A 77 -3.56 -12.72 -9.36
N VAL A 78 -4.21 -11.68 -9.90
CA VAL A 78 -3.53 -10.64 -10.70
C VAL A 78 -2.46 -9.91 -9.88
N VAL A 79 -2.75 -9.63 -8.61
CA VAL A 79 -1.79 -9.04 -7.68
C VAL A 79 -0.57 -9.95 -7.49
N LEU A 80 -0.80 -11.22 -7.16
CA LEU A 80 0.29 -12.17 -6.94
C LEU A 80 1.13 -12.38 -8.21
N VAL A 81 0.49 -12.39 -9.38
CA VAL A 81 1.20 -12.44 -10.66
C VAL A 81 2.13 -11.24 -10.84
N ALA A 82 1.69 -10.02 -10.50
CA ALA A 82 2.53 -8.83 -10.57
C ALA A 82 3.73 -8.94 -9.63
N GLU A 83 3.48 -9.30 -8.37
CA GLU A 83 4.51 -9.40 -7.33
C GLU A 83 5.52 -10.52 -7.67
N GLU A 84 5.05 -11.66 -8.20
CA GLU A 84 5.89 -12.78 -8.63
C GLU A 84 6.69 -12.47 -9.90
N LEU A 85 6.12 -11.74 -10.85
CA LEU A 85 6.85 -11.24 -12.03
C LEU A 85 8.02 -10.35 -11.62
N LEU A 86 7.79 -9.38 -10.72
CA LEU A 86 8.83 -8.50 -10.20
C LEU A 86 9.88 -9.25 -9.38
N ARG A 87 9.48 -10.26 -8.62
CA ARG A 87 10.42 -11.09 -7.86
C ARG A 87 11.39 -11.85 -8.76
N ARG A 88 10.92 -12.35 -9.92
CA ARG A 88 11.75 -13.10 -10.87
C ARG A 88 12.53 -12.21 -11.83
N VAL A 89 11.98 -11.06 -12.19
CA VAL A 89 12.58 -10.12 -13.14
C VAL A 89 12.57 -8.70 -12.54
N PRO A 90 13.42 -8.42 -11.54
CA PRO A 90 13.42 -7.12 -10.85
C PRO A 90 13.71 -5.94 -11.79
N GLU A 91 14.46 -6.19 -12.87
CA GLU A 91 14.79 -5.24 -13.93
C GLU A 91 13.53 -4.61 -14.59
N LEU A 92 12.39 -5.30 -14.55
CA LEU A 92 11.13 -4.82 -15.12
C LEU A 92 10.46 -3.75 -14.27
N GLN A 93 10.89 -3.54 -13.02
CA GLN A 93 10.21 -2.64 -12.09
C GLN A 93 9.94 -1.25 -12.68
N PRO A 94 10.92 -0.54 -13.28
CA PRO A 94 10.68 0.83 -13.74
C PRO A 94 9.65 0.90 -14.86
N ALA A 95 9.77 -0.01 -15.85
CA ALA A 95 8.84 -0.07 -16.98
C ALA A 95 7.42 -0.47 -16.52
N LEU A 96 7.33 -1.47 -15.64
CA LEU A 96 6.05 -1.93 -15.11
C LEU A 96 5.38 -0.85 -14.25
N ALA A 97 6.15 -0.12 -13.44
CA ALA A 97 5.67 1.01 -12.65
C ALA A 97 5.09 2.11 -13.53
N ASP A 98 5.77 2.48 -14.62
CA ASP A 98 5.30 3.50 -15.57
C ASP A 98 3.98 3.13 -16.25
N ASP A 99 3.84 1.88 -16.68
CA ASP A 99 2.63 1.40 -17.34
C ASP A 99 1.45 1.30 -16.37
N LEU A 100 1.67 0.73 -15.18
CA LEU A 100 0.65 0.58 -14.14
C LEU A 100 0.14 1.93 -13.62
N ARG A 101 1.00 2.95 -13.57
CA ARG A 101 0.64 4.29 -13.10
C ARG A 101 -0.52 4.90 -13.89
N ARG A 102 -0.55 4.68 -15.20
CA ARG A 102 -1.63 5.15 -16.09
C ARG A 102 -2.99 4.56 -15.75
N HIS A 103 -2.99 3.45 -15.01
CA HIS A 103 -4.16 2.72 -14.59
C HIS A 103 -4.47 2.90 -13.10
N GLY A 104 -3.83 3.86 -12.42
CA GLY A 104 -4.06 4.17 -11.01
C GLY A 104 -3.34 3.24 -10.03
N TRP A 105 -2.39 2.44 -10.50
CA TRP A 105 -1.60 1.53 -9.68
C TRP A 105 -0.16 2.01 -9.51
N GLY A 106 0.39 1.87 -8.31
CA GLY A 106 1.77 2.15 -7.97
C GLY A 106 2.49 0.89 -7.50
N LEU A 107 3.83 0.95 -7.49
CA LEU A 107 4.69 -0.09 -6.94
C LEU A 107 5.50 0.49 -5.78
N ALA A 108 5.33 -0.06 -4.59
CA ALA A 108 6.14 0.26 -3.41
C ALA A 108 6.68 -1.03 -2.81
N ASP A 109 7.99 -1.14 -2.60
CA ASP A 109 8.64 -2.36 -2.08
C ASP A 109 8.23 -3.64 -2.85
N ASN A 110 8.18 -3.57 -4.19
CA ASN A 110 7.71 -4.62 -5.11
C ASN A 110 6.25 -5.06 -4.91
N ARG A 111 5.44 -4.26 -4.23
CA ARG A 111 4.04 -4.53 -3.93
C ARG A 111 3.14 -3.59 -4.72
N LEU A 112 2.08 -4.14 -5.29
CA LEU A 112 1.11 -3.37 -6.04
C LEU A 112 0.18 -2.60 -5.09
N ILE A 113 0.20 -1.28 -5.11
CA ILE A 113 -0.65 -0.43 -4.26
C ILE A 113 -1.52 0.50 -5.10
N PRO A 114 -2.78 0.77 -4.71
CA PRO A 114 -3.58 1.80 -5.37
C PRO A 114 -2.97 3.19 -5.15
N LEU A 115 -2.78 3.97 -6.22
CA LEU A 115 -2.26 5.35 -6.13
C LEU A 115 -3.19 6.31 -5.40
N GLU A 116 -4.49 5.97 -5.33
CA GLU A 116 -5.43 6.70 -4.47
C GLU A 116 -5.05 6.59 -2.98
N LEU A 117 -4.36 5.51 -2.58
CA LEU A 117 -3.93 5.32 -1.19
C LEU A 117 -2.63 6.04 -0.91
N PHE A 118 -1.56 5.78 -1.65
CA PHE A 118 -0.25 6.40 -1.42
C PHE A 118 0.47 6.65 -2.74
N ASP A 119 1.26 7.71 -2.79
CA ASP A 119 2.24 7.92 -3.85
C ASP A 119 3.54 7.15 -3.51
N PRO A 120 3.97 6.19 -4.36
CA PRO A 120 5.23 5.47 -4.13
C PRO A 120 6.46 6.37 -3.98
N ALA A 121 6.49 7.52 -4.66
CA ALA A 121 7.59 8.47 -4.54
C ALA A 121 7.64 9.10 -3.14
N GLU A 122 6.48 9.45 -2.58
CA GLU A 122 6.39 9.96 -1.20
C GLU A 122 6.75 8.88 -0.19
N LEU A 123 6.27 7.63 -0.38
CA LEU A 123 6.65 6.50 0.48
C LEU A 123 8.16 6.25 0.47
N GLY A 124 8.81 6.40 -0.68
CA GLY A 124 10.26 6.22 -0.83
C GLY A 124 11.09 7.15 0.04
N ALA A 125 10.57 8.33 0.40
CA ALA A 125 11.23 9.30 1.27
C ALA A 125 11.09 8.99 2.78
N LEU A 126 10.23 8.04 3.16
CA LEU A 126 9.96 7.70 4.55
C LEU A 126 10.98 6.68 5.11
N PRO A 127 11.24 6.68 6.43
CA PRO A 127 12.07 5.65 7.06
C PRO A 127 11.53 4.24 6.84
N GLU A 128 12.43 3.25 6.75
CA GLU A 128 12.12 1.88 6.34
C GLU A 128 10.97 1.23 7.12
N ILE A 129 11.01 1.29 8.46
CA ILE A 129 10.02 0.61 9.33
C ILE A 129 8.61 1.19 9.14
N PRO A 130 8.36 2.49 9.37
CA PRO A 130 7.02 3.05 9.17
C PRO A 130 6.58 2.99 7.69
N ARG A 131 7.51 3.07 6.72
CA ARG A 131 7.20 2.84 5.29
C ARG A 131 6.65 1.44 5.05
N ALA A 132 7.34 0.41 5.55
CA ALA A 132 6.91 -0.98 5.38
C ALA A 132 5.52 -1.23 5.99
N ASP A 133 5.23 -0.61 7.14
CA ASP A 133 3.91 -0.68 7.79
C ASP A 133 2.81 0.02 6.95
N LEU A 134 3.10 1.18 6.34
CA LEU A 134 2.17 1.84 5.41
C LEU A 134 1.92 1.00 4.15
N VAL A 135 2.97 0.45 3.54
CA VAL A 135 2.83 -0.45 2.37
C VAL A 135 1.96 -1.66 2.74
N LYS A 136 2.20 -2.26 3.90
CA LYS A 136 1.38 -3.35 4.43
C LYS A 136 -0.08 -2.93 4.66
N ALA A 137 -0.33 -1.73 5.16
CA ALA A 137 -1.69 -1.20 5.34
C ALA A 137 -2.41 -1.03 3.99
N ALA A 138 -1.74 -0.49 2.97
CA ALA A 138 -2.29 -0.35 1.63
C ALA A 138 -2.63 -1.69 0.99
N GLN A 139 -1.76 -2.69 1.14
CA GLN A 139 -2.05 -4.04 0.64
C GLN A 139 -3.24 -4.68 1.33
N ARG A 140 -3.33 -4.59 2.66
CA ARG A 140 -4.47 -5.13 3.40
C ARG A 140 -5.78 -4.45 2.99
N PHE A 141 -5.76 -3.14 2.76
CA PHE A 141 -6.92 -2.41 2.24
C PHE A 141 -7.32 -2.88 0.84
N ARG A 142 -6.33 -3.04 -0.06
CA ARG A 142 -6.50 -3.59 -1.40
C ARG A 142 -7.12 -4.98 -1.34
N ASP A 143 -6.63 -5.84 -0.47
CA ASP A 143 -7.01 -7.26 -0.36
C ASP A 143 -8.32 -7.46 0.44
N GLY A 144 -8.93 -6.40 0.94
CA GLY A 144 -10.19 -6.46 1.69
C GLY A 144 -10.04 -6.78 3.18
N ASP A 145 -8.82 -6.96 3.68
CA ASP A 145 -8.52 -7.05 5.12
C ASP A 145 -8.54 -5.65 5.75
N LEU A 146 -9.74 -5.08 5.89
CA LEU A 146 -9.92 -3.71 6.34
C LEU A 146 -9.52 -3.52 7.81
N GLY A 147 -9.77 -4.51 8.67
CA GLY A 147 -9.40 -4.45 10.10
C GLY A 147 -7.89 -4.54 10.31
N GLY A 148 -7.24 -5.41 9.52
CA GLY A 148 -5.79 -5.47 9.46
C GLY A 148 -5.17 -4.22 8.83
N ALA A 149 -5.83 -3.56 7.88
CA ALA A 149 -5.37 -2.31 7.29
C ALA A 149 -5.32 -1.18 8.33
N ILE A 150 -6.37 -1.00 9.13
CA ILE A 150 -6.38 -0.02 10.25
C ILE A 150 -5.23 -0.32 11.23
N SER A 151 -5.07 -1.60 11.59
CA SER A 151 -4.06 -2.02 12.55
C SER A 151 -2.64 -1.74 12.04
N ALA A 152 -2.38 -1.99 10.75
CA ALA A 152 -1.09 -1.69 10.11
C ALA A 152 -0.86 -0.18 9.97
N ALA A 153 -1.90 0.60 9.62
CA ALA A 153 -1.80 2.06 9.53
C ALA A 153 -1.45 2.69 10.89
N CYS A 154 -2.08 2.24 11.98
CA CYS A 154 -1.71 2.69 13.33
C CYS A 154 -0.30 2.21 13.72
N GLY A 155 0.08 1.00 13.33
CA GLY A 155 1.43 0.48 13.53
C GLY A 155 2.51 1.34 12.87
N ALA A 156 2.26 1.86 11.67
CA ALA A 156 3.17 2.79 11.01
C ALA A 156 3.40 4.07 11.84
N VAL A 157 2.34 4.61 12.42
CA VAL A 157 2.43 5.77 13.32
C VAL A 157 3.14 5.41 14.62
N ASP A 158 2.84 4.27 15.23
CA ASP A 158 3.56 3.77 16.42
C ASP A 158 5.07 3.68 16.15
N SER A 159 5.46 3.12 14.99
CA SER A 159 6.84 3.00 14.53
C SER A 159 7.51 4.37 14.34
N ALA A 160 6.82 5.34 13.76
CA ALA A 160 7.31 6.71 13.60
C ALA A 160 7.46 7.43 14.96
N VAL A 161 6.50 7.30 15.86
CA VAL A 161 6.55 7.83 17.23
C VAL A 161 7.73 7.23 18.00
N ALA A 162 7.91 5.91 17.94
CA ALA A 162 9.01 5.22 18.60
C ALA A 162 10.38 5.70 18.08
N LEU A 163 10.49 5.99 16.78
CA LEU A 163 11.70 6.56 16.19
C LEU A 163 12.00 7.94 16.80
N VAL A 164 11.02 8.83 16.86
CA VAL A 164 11.17 10.18 17.45
C VAL A 164 11.52 10.10 18.94
N TYR A 165 10.84 9.24 19.70
CA TYR A 165 11.13 9.04 21.13
C TYR A 165 12.58 8.65 21.37
N ARG A 166 13.12 7.76 20.52
CA ARG A 166 14.51 7.32 20.58
C ARG A 166 15.48 8.45 20.20
N GLN A 167 15.18 9.19 19.14
CA GLN A 167 16.02 10.28 18.64
C GLN A 167 16.11 11.46 19.62
N HIS A 168 15.04 11.76 20.33
CA HIS A 168 14.94 12.92 21.23
C HIS A 168 14.98 12.58 22.73
N GLY A 169 15.13 11.30 23.09
CA GLY A 169 15.23 10.88 24.50
C GLY A 169 13.95 11.12 25.32
N LEU A 170 12.78 10.88 24.73
CA LEU A 170 11.47 11.24 25.32
C LEU A 170 10.90 10.19 26.30
N GLY A 171 11.65 9.12 26.58
CA GLY A 171 11.23 8.02 27.46
C GLY A 171 10.66 6.81 26.70
N ASP A 172 9.68 6.13 27.28
CA ASP A 172 9.06 4.93 26.72
C ASP A 172 7.68 5.24 26.12
N PRO A 173 7.51 5.15 24.79
CA PRO A 173 6.24 5.47 24.13
C PRO A 173 5.10 4.50 24.51
N ASN A 174 5.40 3.30 25.00
CA ASN A 174 4.37 2.30 25.36
C ASN A 174 3.64 2.61 26.67
N LYS A 175 4.11 3.61 27.44
CA LYS A 175 3.46 4.06 28.67
C LYS A 175 2.43 5.17 28.44
N ALA A 176 2.35 5.69 27.21
CA ALA A 176 1.38 6.69 26.80
C ALA A 176 0.27 6.04 25.99
N SER A 177 -0.92 6.63 25.99
CA SER A 177 -1.92 6.31 24.96
C SER A 177 -1.40 6.70 23.57
N PHE A 178 -2.00 6.13 22.52
CA PHE A 178 -1.64 6.44 21.13
C PHE A 178 -1.65 7.95 20.87
N GLN A 179 -2.73 8.63 21.27
CA GLN A 179 -2.87 10.08 21.13
C GLN A 179 -1.79 10.86 21.90
N GLU A 180 -1.51 10.50 23.15
CA GLU A 180 -0.47 11.13 23.96
C GLU A 180 0.92 10.93 23.35
N GLY A 181 1.22 9.71 22.89
CA GLY A 181 2.46 9.37 22.19
C GLY A 181 2.71 10.26 20.98
N CYS A 182 1.70 10.37 20.10
CA CYS A 182 1.74 11.26 18.94
C CYS A 182 1.97 12.73 19.33
N ASN A 183 1.27 13.24 20.34
CA ASN A 183 1.40 14.64 20.77
C ASN A 183 2.79 14.97 21.30
N VAL A 184 3.39 14.06 22.08
CA VAL A 184 4.75 14.22 22.60
C VAL A 184 5.76 14.20 21.46
N ALA A 185 5.65 13.25 20.55
CA ALA A 185 6.55 13.15 19.39
C ALA A 185 6.44 14.39 18.50
N LEU A 186 5.22 14.85 18.17
CA LEU A 186 5.01 16.07 17.39
C LEU A 186 5.61 17.30 18.06
N GLY A 187 5.51 17.41 19.39
CA GLY A 187 6.11 18.51 20.14
C GLY A 187 7.63 18.58 20.01
N ALA A 188 8.29 17.44 19.77
CA ALA A 188 9.75 17.36 19.62
C ALA A 188 10.24 17.72 18.20
N VAL A 189 9.42 17.49 17.17
CA VAL A 189 9.87 17.56 15.77
C VAL A 189 9.14 18.58 14.90
N ALA A 190 7.87 18.87 15.17
CA ALA A 190 7.04 19.74 14.33
C ALA A 190 7.20 21.23 14.68
N ASN A 191 8.44 21.73 14.69
CA ASN A 191 8.71 23.15 14.94
C ASN A 191 8.76 23.96 13.63
N PHE A 192 7.59 24.36 13.15
CA PHE A 192 7.47 25.18 11.93
C PHE A 192 7.58 26.69 12.19
N ASP A 193 7.77 27.15 13.43
CA ASP A 193 7.80 28.58 13.76
C ASP A 193 8.93 29.30 13.00
N ALA A 194 10.17 28.83 13.13
CA ALA A 194 11.32 29.47 12.47
C ALA A 194 11.27 29.36 10.93
N PRO A 195 10.96 28.19 10.31
CA PRO A 195 10.81 28.11 8.86
C PRO A 195 9.70 29.01 8.30
N LEU A 196 8.53 29.07 8.94
CA LEU A 196 7.42 29.91 8.47
C LEU A 196 7.71 31.41 8.64
N ARG A 197 8.42 31.80 9.71
CA ARG A 197 8.94 33.18 9.84
C ARG A 197 9.93 33.54 8.74
N ALA A 198 10.80 32.60 8.36
CA ALA A 198 11.72 32.80 7.25
C ALA A 198 11.00 32.98 5.90
N LEU A 199 9.78 32.44 5.78
CA LEU A 199 8.88 32.68 4.65
C LEU A 199 8.08 33.99 4.76
N GLY A 200 8.32 34.79 5.81
CA GLY A 200 7.69 36.11 6.00
C GLY A 200 6.34 36.09 6.72
N TRP A 201 5.97 34.99 7.38
CA TRP A 201 4.71 34.93 8.14
C TRP A 201 4.78 35.77 9.40
N ASP A 202 3.74 36.59 9.63
CA ASP A 202 3.62 37.43 10.82
C ASP A 202 3.07 36.65 12.03
N ASP A 203 3.27 37.20 13.22
CA ASP A 203 2.83 36.60 14.49
C ASP A 203 1.31 36.35 14.58
N GLY A 204 0.52 37.23 13.97
CA GLY A 204 -0.95 37.16 13.98
C GLY A 204 -1.46 35.99 13.15
N THR A 205 -0.79 35.65 12.06
CA THR A 205 -1.11 34.49 11.22
C THR A 205 -0.48 33.20 11.75
N LEU A 206 0.78 33.27 12.17
CA LEU A 206 1.59 32.11 12.53
C LEU A 206 1.06 31.39 13.78
N LYS A 207 0.75 32.11 14.85
CA LYS A 207 0.32 31.50 16.12
C LYS A 207 -0.99 30.72 15.98
N PRO A 208 -2.07 31.28 15.40
CA PRO A 208 -3.29 30.52 15.15
C PRO A 208 -3.06 29.33 14.23
N PHE A 209 -2.22 29.47 13.20
CA PHE A 209 -1.91 28.36 12.30
C PHE A 209 -1.27 27.19 13.04
N LEU A 210 -0.20 27.41 13.80
CA LEU A 210 0.50 26.36 14.55
C LEU A 210 -0.42 25.69 15.57
N GLN A 211 -1.26 26.46 16.26
CA GLN A 211 -2.23 25.94 17.21
C GLN A 211 -3.26 25.04 16.53
N ASN A 212 -3.82 25.48 15.39
CA ASN A 212 -4.81 24.71 14.64
C ASN A 212 -4.18 23.46 13.99
N PHE A 213 -2.96 23.57 13.48
CA PHE A 213 -2.23 22.44 12.89
C PHE A 213 -1.99 21.34 13.93
N LYS A 214 -1.47 21.71 15.10
CA LYS A 214 -1.30 20.78 16.23
C LYS A 214 -2.65 20.21 16.71
N GLY A 215 -3.68 21.05 16.79
CA GLY A 215 -5.03 20.65 17.16
C GLY A 215 -5.62 19.62 16.18
N ALA A 216 -5.45 19.83 14.88
CA ALA A 216 -5.93 18.93 13.84
C ALA A 216 -5.24 17.56 13.91
N LEU A 217 -3.91 17.52 14.08
CA LEU A 217 -3.18 16.28 14.27
C LEU A 217 -3.65 15.56 15.53
N ASN A 218 -3.79 16.26 16.66
CA ASN A 218 -4.28 15.66 17.89
C ASN A 218 -5.67 14.99 17.71
N GLN A 219 -6.59 15.64 16.98
CA GLN A 219 -7.89 15.04 16.65
C GLN A 219 -7.75 13.85 15.69
N GLY A 220 -6.85 13.92 14.71
CA GLY A 220 -6.51 12.79 13.84
C GLY A 220 -6.02 11.57 14.62
N ALA A 221 -5.14 11.76 15.61
CA ALA A 221 -4.65 10.68 16.47
C ALA A 221 -5.79 10.04 17.28
N TYR A 222 -6.70 10.86 17.83
CA TYR A 222 -7.90 10.37 18.50
C TYR A 222 -8.78 9.53 17.57
N VAL A 223 -9.06 10.02 16.37
CA VAL A 223 -9.86 9.30 15.37
C VAL A 223 -9.22 7.95 15.04
N MET A 224 -7.92 7.92 14.74
CA MET A 224 -7.19 6.67 14.46
C MET A 224 -7.25 5.69 15.63
N GLN A 225 -7.04 6.17 16.87
CA GLN A 225 -7.12 5.35 18.07
C GLN A 225 -8.51 4.71 18.25
N VAL A 226 -9.57 5.49 18.03
CA VAL A 226 -10.96 5.00 18.10
C VAL A 226 -11.23 3.98 17.00
N LEU A 227 -10.82 4.26 15.75
CA LEU A 227 -10.96 3.32 14.64
C LEU A 227 -10.21 2.02 14.90
N ARG A 228 -8.97 2.08 15.43
CA ARG A 228 -8.20 0.89 15.84
C ARG A 228 -8.94 0.07 16.88
N SER A 229 -9.49 0.71 17.91
CA SER A 229 -10.21 0.02 18.98
C SER A 229 -11.54 -0.61 18.52
N LYS A 230 -12.31 0.12 17.69
CA LYS A 230 -13.68 -0.23 17.32
C LYS A 230 -13.81 -0.98 16.01
N MET A 231 -12.85 -0.85 15.09
CA MET A 231 -12.86 -1.47 13.77
C MET A 231 -11.58 -2.26 13.47
N GLY A 232 -10.51 -2.06 14.24
CA GLY A 232 -9.39 -3.00 14.28
C GLY A 232 -9.84 -4.29 14.95
N ASP A 233 -9.93 -5.35 14.15
CA ASP A 233 -10.08 -6.70 14.64
C ASP A 233 -9.27 -7.64 13.75
N VAL A 234 -8.28 -8.29 14.35
CA VAL A 234 -7.44 -9.29 13.69
C VAL A 234 -8.21 -10.57 13.36
N HIS A 235 -9.43 -10.74 13.90
CA HIS A 235 -10.32 -11.86 13.63
C HIS A 235 -11.50 -11.51 12.70
N GLY A 236 -11.61 -10.26 12.23
CA GLY A 236 -12.57 -9.86 11.20
C GLY A 236 -14.05 -9.86 11.60
N THR A 237 -14.36 -9.82 12.89
CA THR A 237 -15.74 -9.95 13.41
C THR A 237 -16.48 -8.63 13.56
N LYS A 238 -15.75 -7.50 13.65
CA LYS A 238 -16.35 -6.17 13.82
C LYS A 238 -16.84 -5.60 12.49
N PRO A 239 -17.98 -4.88 12.45
CA PRO A 239 -18.42 -4.18 11.26
C PRO A 239 -17.44 -3.04 10.93
N ILE A 240 -17.04 -2.93 9.66
CA ILE A 240 -16.06 -1.96 9.20
C ILE A 240 -16.63 -1.11 8.07
N LEU A 241 -16.49 0.21 8.20
CA LEU A 241 -16.86 1.16 7.17
C LEU A 241 -15.62 1.49 6.33
N LYS A 242 -15.54 0.92 5.12
CA LYS A 242 -14.38 1.07 4.22
C LYS A 242 -13.90 2.52 4.00
N PRO A 243 -14.79 3.52 3.80
CA PRO A 243 -14.36 4.92 3.73
C PRO A 243 -13.51 5.39 4.91
N LEU A 244 -13.88 5.03 6.15
CA LEU A 244 -13.11 5.43 7.34
C LEU A 244 -11.76 4.72 7.44
N VAL A 245 -11.64 3.53 6.87
CA VAL A 245 -10.35 2.82 6.77
C VAL A 245 -9.42 3.58 5.82
N PHE A 246 -9.94 4.03 4.68
CA PHE A 246 -9.19 4.88 3.75
C PHE A 246 -8.69 6.15 4.45
N ASP A 247 -9.57 6.82 5.20
CA ASP A 247 -9.18 8.03 5.95
C ASP A 247 -8.12 7.73 7.01
N ALA A 248 -8.19 6.57 7.69
CA ALA A 248 -7.16 6.15 8.64
C ALA A 248 -5.79 5.94 7.97
N LEU A 249 -5.75 5.41 6.75
CA LEU A 249 -4.52 5.29 5.96
C LEU A 249 -3.94 6.66 5.62
N LYS A 250 -4.78 7.62 5.23
CA LYS A 250 -4.35 9.00 4.94
C LYS A 250 -3.84 9.74 6.17
N TRP A 251 -4.50 9.57 7.31
CA TRP A 251 -3.98 10.09 8.58
C TRP A 251 -2.63 9.46 8.92
N ALA A 252 -2.47 8.16 8.75
CA ALA A 252 -1.20 7.48 9.01
C ALA A 252 -0.06 8.04 8.16
N GLU A 253 -0.26 8.21 6.86
CA GLU A 253 0.72 8.84 5.95
C GLU A 253 1.09 10.25 6.41
N LEU A 254 0.09 11.09 6.72
CA LEU A 254 0.33 12.45 7.22
C LEU A 254 1.16 12.45 8.51
N PHE A 255 0.82 11.57 9.46
CA PHE A 255 1.57 11.45 10.72
C PHE A 255 3.00 11.00 10.50
N VAL A 256 3.20 9.92 9.75
CA VAL A 256 4.53 9.37 9.49
C VAL A 256 5.39 10.43 8.81
N ARG A 257 4.88 11.11 7.78
CA ARG A 257 5.59 12.18 7.09
C ARG A 257 5.94 13.33 8.04
N THR A 258 4.95 13.85 8.77
CA THR A 258 5.15 14.97 9.71
C THR A 258 6.16 14.63 10.82
N LEU A 259 6.22 13.38 11.26
CA LEU A 259 7.12 12.96 12.32
C LEU A 259 8.54 12.69 11.84
N THR A 260 8.72 12.28 10.57
CA THR A 260 9.99 11.68 10.13
C THR A 260 10.67 12.40 8.97
N VAL A 261 10.01 13.33 8.30
CA VAL A 261 10.55 14.09 7.17
C VAL A 261 10.61 15.57 7.56
N HIS A 262 11.83 16.10 7.71
CA HIS A 262 12.13 17.48 8.10
C HIS A 262 13.21 18.09 7.22
#